data_AF-A0A8D8AXP3-F1
#
_entry.id   AF-A0A8D8AXP3-F1
#
_cell.length_a   1.000
_cell.length_b   1.000
_cell.length_c   1.000
_cell.angle_alpha   90.00
_cell.angle_beta   90.00
_cell.angle_gamma   90.00
#
_symmetry.space_group_name_H-M   'P 1'
#
loop_
_entity.id
_entity.type
_entity.pdbx_description
1 polymer ?
#
loop_
_entity_poly.entity_id
_entity_poly.type
_entity_poly.pdbx_seq_one_letter_code
_entity_poly.pdbx_strand_id
1 'polypeptide(L)'
;MKSLFSIVEDVGTRMTKYIRQNKNTPLESKELAAKFTTDVVSSCIFDTDAQSFTNEKSEIREQGRKMFDSSFLFVIVMIFMSLFPKLAKLLKIGMVSKSVEKFF
;
A
#
# COMPACT_ATOMS: atom_id res chain seq x y z
N MET A 1 -12.56 4.05 -17.34
CA MET A 1 -12.39 5.18 -16.40
C MET A 1 -13.66 5.48 -15.59
N LYS A 2 -14.86 5.53 -16.18
CA LYS A 2 -16.12 5.72 -15.41
C LYS A 2 -16.33 4.65 -14.32
N SER A 3 -15.91 3.42 -14.55
CA SER A 3 -15.96 2.33 -13.57
C SER A 3 -15.07 2.58 -12.33
N LEU A 4 -13.88 3.15 -12.52
CA LEU A 4 -12.96 3.46 -11.42
C LEU A 4 -13.51 4.55 -10.50
N PHE A 5 -14.27 5.49 -11.04
CA PHE A 5 -14.91 6.55 -10.25
C PHE A 5 -15.84 5.96 -9.19
N SER A 6 -16.65 4.96 -9.56
CA SER A 6 -17.55 4.28 -8.61
C SER A 6 -16.79 3.60 -7.49
N ILE A 7 -15.62 3.00 -7.78
CA ILE A 7 -14.77 2.37 -6.76
C ILE A 7 -14.22 3.44 -5.81
N VAL A 8 -13.70 4.54 -6.34
CA VAL A 8 -13.16 5.65 -5.55
C VAL A 8 -14.23 6.27 -4.66
N GLU A 9 -15.46 6.44 -5.16
CA GLU A 9 -16.61 6.97 -4.41
C GLU A 9 -17.04 6.03 -3.27
N ASP A 10 -17.10 4.72 -3.54
CA ASP A 10 -17.42 3.70 -2.54
C ASP A 10 -16.38 3.65 -1.41
N VAL A 11 -15.09 3.61 -1.76
CA VAL A 11 -14.00 3.67 -0.76
C VAL A 11 -14.02 5.00 -0.01
N GLY A 12 -14.32 6.12 -0.68
CA GLY A 12 -14.48 7.43 -0.05
C GLY A 12 -15.62 7.49 0.97
N THR A 13 -16.71 6.78 0.69
CA THR A 13 -17.83 6.61 1.62
C THR A 13 -17.40 5.81 2.85
N ARG A 14 -16.64 4.72 2.68
CA ARG A 14 -16.07 3.95 3.80
C ARG A 14 -15.10 4.77 4.65
N MET A 15 -14.22 5.54 4.02
CA MET A 15 -13.30 6.46 4.71
C MET A 15 -14.07 7.50 5.53
N THR A 16 -15.11 8.11 4.96
CA THR A 16 -15.95 9.09 5.65
C THR A 16 -16.65 8.48 6.87
N LYS A 17 -17.16 7.25 6.74
CA LYS A 17 -17.75 6.50 7.85
C LYS A 17 -16.72 6.27 8.96
N TYR A 18 -15.51 5.83 8.61
CA TYR A 18 -14.42 5.62 9.56
C TYR A 18 -14.04 6.90 10.32
N ILE A 19 -13.92 8.03 9.63
CA ILE A 19 -13.62 9.33 10.27
C ILE A 19 -14.71 9.72 11.25
N ARG A 20 -16.00 9.59 10.87
CA ARG A 20 -17.14 9.92 11.73
C ARG A 20 -17.17 9.07 13.00
N GLN A 21 -16.83 7.79 12.90
CA GLN A 21 -16.74 6.87 14.04
C GLN A 21 -15.60 7.22 15.00
N ASN A 22 -14.53 7.86 14.51
CA ASN A 22 -13.33 8.22 15.26
C ASN A 22 -13.20 9.73 15.52
N LYS A 23 -14.32 10.48 15.54
CA LYS A 23 -14.36 11.96 15.59
C LYS A 23 -13.58 12.61 16.75
N ASN A 24 -13.36 11.89 17.84
CA ASN A 24 -12.69 12.39 19.05
C ASN A 24 -11.25 11.86 19.19
N THR A 25 -10.75 11.16 18.18
CA THR A 25 -9.43 10.53 18.18
C THR A 25 -8.59 11.21 17.11
N PRO A 26 -7.37 11.67 17.43
CA PRO A 26 -6.44 12.15 16.41
C PRO A 26 -6.20 11.06 15.37
N LEU A 27 -6.47 11.37 14.10
CA LEU A 27 -6.20 10.47 12.98
C LEU A 27 -4.92 10.93 12.28
N GLU A 28 -4.03 9.98 12.00
CA GLU A 28 -2.82 10.24 11.24
C GLU A 28 -3.16 10.29 9.75
N SER A 29 -2.94 11.45 9.11
CA SER A 29 -3.36 11.71 7.73
C SER A 29 -2.68 10.81 6.70
N LYS A 30 -1.39 10.47 6.90
CA LYS A 30 -0.67 9.57 5.99
C LYS A 30 -1.23 8.15 6.08
N GLU A 31 -1.57 7.66 7.26
CA GLU A 31 -2.23 6.37 7.45
C GLU A 31 -3.61 6.36 6.80
N LEU A 32 -4.41 7.41 6.99
CA LEU A 32 -5.73 7.52 6.36
C LEU A 32 -5.64 7.49 4.83
N ALA A 33 -4.71 8.24 4.25
CA ALA A 33 -4.44 8.24 2.81
C ALA A 33 -3.92 6.88 2.32
N ALA A 34 -3.06 6.21 3.10
CA ALA A 34 -2.55 4.89 2.76
C ALA A 34 -3.65 3.83 2.77
N LYS A 35 -4.55 3.84 3.76
CA LYS A 35 -5.74 2.96 3.82
C LYS A 35 -6.65 3.17 2.61
N PHE A 36 -6.97 4.43 2.31
CA PHE A 36 -7.77 4.79 1.14
C PHE A 36 -7.15 4.29 -0.16
N THR A 37 -5.87 4.58 -0.38
CA THR A 37 -5.16 4.19 -1.61
C THR A 37 -5.08 2.66 -1.73
N THR A 38 -4.83 1.96 -0.62
CA THR A 38 -4.79 0.49 -0.60
C THR A 38 -6.13 -0.11 -1.00
N ASP A 39 -7.24 0.36 -0.41
CA ASP A 39 -8.59 -0.13 -0.73
C ASP A 39 -8.98 0.18 -2.19
N VAL A 40 -8.65 1.38 -2.70
CA VAL A 40 -8.90 1.73 -4.12
C VAL A 40 -8.12 0.80 -5.06
N VAL A 41 -6.81 0.65 -4.84
CA VAL A 41 -5.94 -0.16 -5.72
C VAL A 41 -6.33 -1.63 -5.68
N SER A 42 -6.58 -2.19 -4.49
CA SER A 42 -7.01 -3.58 -4.32
C SER A 42 -8.36 -3.86 -4.98
N SER A 43 -9.32 -2.94 -4.82
CA SER A 43 -10.63 -3.05 -5.49
C SER A 43 -10.50 -2.94 -7.01
N CYS A 44 -9.54 -2.15 -7.52
CA CYS A 44 -9.36 -1.99 -8.97
C CYS A 44 -8.60 -3.15 -9.63
N ILE A 45 -7.56 -3.68 -8.99
CA ILE A 45 -6.65 -4.66 -9.60
C ILE A 45 -7.07 -6.09 -9.25
N PHE A 46 -7.47 -6.31 -8.00
CA PHE A 46 -7.77 -7.65 -7.47
C PHE A 46 -9.27 -7.88 -7.24
N ASP A 47 -10.13 -6.91 -7.58
CA ASP A 47 -11.58 -6.93 -7.32
C ASP A 47 -11.91 -7.34 -5.87
N THR A 48 -11.07 -6.88 -4.93
CA THR A 48 -11.09 -7.30 -3.53
C THR A 48 -11.04 -6.08 -2.62
N ASP A 49 -11.91 -6.05 -1.60
CA ASP A 49 -11.83 -5.04 -0.53
C ASP A 49 -10.69 -5.40 0.41
N ALA A 50 -9.68 -4.52 0.52
CA ALA A 50 -8.60 -4.70 1.49
C ALA A 50 -9.06 -4.51 2.93
N GLN A 51 -10.26 -3.99 3.19
CA GLN A 51 -10.82 -3.82 4.54
C GLN A 51 -9.94 -2.97 5.46
N SER A 52 -9.19 -2.01 4.90
CA SER A 52 -8.19 -1.24 5.65
C SER A 52 -8.80 -0.32 6.72
N PHE A 53 -10.09 0.01 6.60
CA PHE A 53 -10.85 0.84 7.54
C PHE A 53 -11.56 0.05 8.64
N THR A 54 -11.79 -1.25 8.46
CA THR A 54 -12.52 -2.10 9.42
C THR A 54 -11.59 -3.06 10.17
N ASN A 55 -10.48 -3.46 9.56
CA ASN A 55 -9.46 -4.29 10.19
C ASN A 55 -8.18 -3.47 10.39
N GLU A 56 -7.75 -3.31 11.64
CA GLU A 56 -6.50 -2.59 11.97
C GLU A 56 -5.27 -3.24 11.35
N LYS A 57 -5.29 -4.56 11.10
CA LYS A 57 -4.21 -5.33 10.46
C LYS A 57 -4.71 -6.02 9.20
N SER A 58 -5.29 -5.25 8.28
CA SER A 58 -5.54 -5.72 6.92
C SER A 58 -4.24 -6.23 6.29
N GLU A 59 -4.27 -7.47 5.78
CA GLU A 59 -3.08 -8.11 5.22
C GLU A 59 -2.53 -7.33 4.02
N ILE A 60 -3.41 -6.90 3.09
CA ILE A 60 -3.02 -6.10 1.93
C ILE A 60 -2.43 -4.76 2.37
N ARG A 61 -3.02 -4.10 3.38
CA ARG A 61 -2.48 -2.84 3.93
C ARG A 61 -1.11 -3.04 4.55
N GLU A 62 -0.91 -4.12 5.29
CA GLU A 62 0.37 -4.41 5.95
C GLU A 62 1.46 -4.79 4.96
N GLN A 63 1.14 -5.53 3.89
CA GLN A 63 2.09 -5.79 2.81
C GLN A 63 2.41 -4.51 2.02
N GLY A 64 1.41 -3.65 1.79
CA GLY A 64 1.63 -2.30 1.26
C GLY A 64 2.51 -1.45 2.17
N ARG A 65 2.34 -1.52 3.49
CA ARG A 65 3.21 -0.83 4.46
C ARG A 65 4.66 -1.28 4.29
N LYS A 66 4.90 -2.59 4.26
CA LYS A 66 6.25 -3.17 4.08
C LYS A 66 6.86 -2.80 2.72
N MET A 67 6.04 -2.70 1.68
CA MET A 67 6.49 -2.31 0.34
C MET A 67 7.03 -0.88 0.30
N PHE A 68 6.41 0.03 1.06
CA PHE A 68 6.80 1.45 1.14
C PHE A 68 7.63 1.79 2.39
N ASP A 69 7.96 0.80 3.22
CA ASP A 69 8.78 1.01 4.39
C ASP A 69 10.23 1.27 3.97
N SER A 70 10.66 2.52 4.13
CA SER A 70 11.98 2.97 3.70
C SER A 70 13.03 2.57 4.73
N SER A 71 13.31 1.28 4.80
CA SER A 71 14.45 0.79 5.59
C SER A 71 15.76 1.31 4.99
N PHE A 72 16.76 1.54 5.84
CA PHE A 72 18.10 1.96 5.40
C PHE A 72 18.68 0.99 4.37
N LEU A 73 18.39 -0.31 4.52
CA LEU A 73 18.77 -1.35 3.56
C LEU A 73 18.12 -1.14 2.19
N PHE A 74 16.83 -0.79 2.13
CA PHE A 74 16.13 -0.51 0.88
C PHE A 74 16.75 0.65 0.12
N VAL A 75 17.16 1.71 0.81
CA VAL A 75 17.87 2.86 0.20
C VAL A 75 19.23 2.42 -0.37
N ILE A 76 20.01 1.63 0.37
CA ILE A 76 21.29 1.08 -0.12
C ILE A 76 21.07 0.21 -1.36
N VAL A 77 20.06 -0.66 -1.33
CA VAL A 77 19.72 -1.55 -2.46
C VAL A 77 19.32 -0.71 -3.68
N MET A 78 18.50 0.33 -3.51
CA MET A 78 18.17 1.26 -4.60
C MET A 78 19.38 1.98 -5.18
N ILE A 79 20.30 2.46 -4.34
CA ILE A 79 21.55 3.10 -4.79
C ILE A 79 22.41 2.08 -5.55
N PHE A 80 22.57 0.86 -5.01
CA PHE A 80 23.34 -0.20 -5.66
C PHE A 80 22.75 -0.60 -7.02
N MET A 81 21.42 -0.75 -7.10
CA MET A 81 20.72 -1.04 -8.37
C MET A 81 20.90 0.09 -9.40
N SER A 82 20.98 1.34 -8.94
CA SER A 82 21.18 2.51 -9.79
C SER A 82 22.61 2.62 -10.31
N LEU A 83 23.61 2.35 -9.46
CA LEU A 83 25.03 2.44 -9.81
C LEU A 83 25.52 1.22 -10.61
N PHE A 84 25.01 0.03 -10.31
CA PHE A 84 25.46 -1.23 -10.90
C PHE A 84 24.29 -2.07 -11.47
N PRO A 85 23.53 -1.57 -12.46
CA PRO A 85 22.32 -2.22 -12.96
C PRO A 85 22.58 -3.62 -13.56
N LYS A 86 23.73 -3.81 -14.22
CA LYS A 86 24.12 -5.13 -14.77
C LYS A 86 24.36 -6.16 -13.67
N LEU A 87 25.00 -5.74 -12.57
CA LEU A 87 25.32 -6.63 -11.44
C LEU A 87 24.06 -6.94 -10.62
N ALA A 88 23.20 -5.94 -10.41
CA ALA A 88 21.90 -6.14 -9.77
C ALA A 88 21.03 -7.15 -10.56
N LYS A 89 21.02 -7.05 -11.90
CA LYS A 89 20.30 -8.00 -12.77
C LYS A 89 20.89 -9.41 -12.69
N LEU A 90 22.22 -9.53 -12.63
CA LEU A 90 22.90 -10.81 -12.47
C LEU A 90 22.58 -11.47 -11.13
N LEU A 91 22.59 -10.69 -10.04
CA LEU A 91 22.29 -11.14 -8.68
C LEU A 91 20.79 -11.25 -8.38
N LYS A 92 19.91 -10.93 -9.35
CA LYS A 92 18.44 -10.96 -9.22
C LYS A 92 17.93 -10.18 -7.99
N ILE A 93 18.57 -9.04 -7.71
CA ILE A 93 18.15 -8.16 -6.61
C ILE A 93 16.83 -7.50 -7.01
N GLY A 94 15.79 -7.77 -6.22
CA GLY A 94 14.47 -7.16 -6.39
C GLY A 94 14.37 -5.85 -5.63
N MET A 95 13.50 -4.95 -6.11
CA MET A 95 13.22 -3.68 -5.41
C MET A 95 12.50 -3.92 -4.08
N VAL A 96 11.58 -4.88 -4.04
CA VAL A 96 10.80 -5.20 -2.85
C VAL A 96 11.35 -6.44 -2.14
N SER A 97 11.02 -6.57 -0.85
CA SER A 97 11.38 -7.78 -0.10
C SER A 97 10.70 -9.02 -0.71
N LYS A 98 11.35 -10.19 -0.59
CA LYS A 98 10.78 -11.46 -1.10
C LYS A 98 9.44 -11.83 -0.48
N SER A 99 9.18 -11.40 0.75
CA SER A 99 7.87 -11.59 1.39
C SER A 99 6.75 -10.81 0.69
N VAL A 100 7.04 -9.58 0.25
CA VAL A 100 6.09 -8.73 -0.46
C VAL A 100 5.90 -9.25 -1.89
N GLU A 101 6.99 -9.62 -2.57
CA GLU A 101 6.99 -10.21 -3.92
C GLU A 101 6.18 -11.50 -4.01
N LYS A 102 6.15 -12.31 -2.95
CA LYS A 102 5.38 -13.56 -2.93
C LYS A 102 3.88 -13.36 -2.67
N PHE A 103 3.52 -12.23 -2.05
CA PHE A 103 2.15 -11.96 -1.64
C PHE A 103 1.30 -11.39 -2.79
N PHE A 104 1.86 -10.43 -3.52
CA PHE A 104 1.22 -9.80 -4.68
C PHE A 104 1.53 -10.57 -5.97
#